data_AF-A0A967MVX3-F1
#
_entry.id   AF-A0A967MVX3-F1
#
_cell.length_a   1.000
_cell.length_b   1.000
_cell.length_c   1.000
_cell.angle_alpha   90.00
_cell.angle_beta   90.00
_cell.angle_gamma   90.00
#
_symmetry.space_group_name_H-M   'P 1'
#
loop_
_entity.id
_entity.type
_entity.pdbx_description
1 polymer ?
#
loop_
_entity_poly.entity_id
_entity_poly.type
_entity_poly.pdbx_seq_one_letter_code
_entity_poly.pdbx_strand_id
1 'polypeptide(L)'
;YVIATGSEPTILPIPGIDDLPVLTSDSVMGLERQPARLVVQGAGAIGLELAQFFARVGTEVLLVNRSPLLSHFDLETGKELRRALE
;
A
#
# COMPACT_ATOMS: atom_id res chain seq x y z
N TYR A 1 21.34 -10.02 -26.99
CA TYR A 1 20.72 -8.91 -26.24
C TYR A 1 20.37 -9.36 -24.84
N VAL A 2 20.35 -8.46 -23.86
CA VAL A 2 19.83 -8.70 -22.51
C VAL A 2 18.59 -7.82 -22.33
N ILE A 3 17.48 -8.40 -21.88
CA ILE A 3 16.23 -7.68 -21.62
C ILE A 3 16.16 -7.40 -20.12
N ALA A 4 16.09 -6.12 -19.73
CA ALA A 4 16.17 -5.66 -18.34
C ALA A 4 15.27 -4.42 -18.10
N THR A 5 13.97 -4.52 -18.38
CA THR A 5 13.03 -3.39 -18.39
C THR A 5 12.40 -3.05 -17.04
N GLY A 6 12.62 -3.86 -16.01
CA GLY A 6 12.04 -3.65 -14.67
C GLY A 6 10.52 -3.92 -14.62
N SER A 7 9.84 -3.20 -13.72
CA SER A 7 8.41 -3.33 -13.42
C SER A 7 7.76 -1.97 -13.19
N GLU A 8 6.43 -1.89 -13.30
CA GLU A 8 5.63 -0.69 -13.01
C GLU A 8 4.49 -1.02 -12.01
N PRO A 9 3.94 -0.01 -11.30
CA PRO A 9 2.81 -0.23 -10.41
C PRO A 9 1.56 -0.70 -11.17
N THR A 10 0.88 -1.71 -10.63
CA THR A 10 -0.38 -2.21 -11.19
C THR A 10 -1.56 -1.37 -10.73
N ILE A 11 -2.35 -0.85 -11.67
CA ILE A 11 -3.67 -0.27 -11.37
C ILE A 11 -4.73 -1.37 -11.34
N LEU A 12 -5.54 -1.42 -10.28
CA LEU A 12 -6.56 -2.44 -10.11
C LEU A 12 -7.78 -2.15 -10.99
N PRO A 13 -8.42 -3.17 -11.59
CA PRO A 13 -9.60 -2.99 -12.43
C PRO A 13 -10.85 -2.78 -11.58
N ILE A 14 -10.92 -1.66 -10.87
CA ILE A 14 -12.07 -1.26 -10.04
C ILE A 14 -12.91 -0.26 -10.85
N PRO A 15 -14.22 -0.49 -11.05
CA PRO A 15 -15.07 0.48 -11.75
C PRO A 15 -14.99 1.87 -11.12
N GLY A 16 -14.71 2.90 -11.94
CA GLY A 16 -14.57 4.29 -11.50
C GLY A 16 -13.22 4.63 -10.86
N ILE A 17 -12.21 3.74 -10.91
CA ILE A 17 -10.88 4.02 -10.34
C ILE A 17 -10.18 5.20 -11.05
N ASP A 18 -10.42 5.36 -12.35
CA ASP A 18 -9.81 6.43 -13.15
C ASP A 18 -10.35 7.82 -12.79
N ASP A 19 -11.51 7.88 -12.12
CA ASP A 19 -12.13 9.13 -11.64
C ASP A 19 -11.58 9.57 -10.27
N LEU A 20 -10.69 8.78 -9.66
CA LEU A 20 -10.13 9.01 -8.34
C LEU A 20 -8.67 9.51 -8.42
N PRO A 21 -8.18 10.25 -7.41
CA PRO A 21 -6.78 10.59 -7.28
C PRO A 21 -5.96 9.36 -6.85
N VAL A 22 -5.80 8.38 -7.75
CA VAL A 22 -5.07 7.15 -7.48
C VAL A 22 -3.59 7.47 -7.29
N LEU A 23 -3.04 7.02 -6.17
CA LEU A 23 -1.63 7.14 -5.85
C LEU A 23 -0.98 5.77 -5.95
N THR A 24 0.25 5.73 -6.48
CA THR A 24 1.11 4.55 -6.50
C THR A 24 2.24 4.73 -5.50
N SER A 25 3.05 3.70 -5.30
CA SER A 25 4.32 3.81 -4.56
C SER A 25 5.23 4.92 -5.10
N ASP A 26 5.14 5.18 -6.39
CA ASP A 26 6.00 6.13 -7.09
C ASP A 26 5.50 7.57 -6.88
N SER A 27 4.18 7.79 -6.84
CA SER A 27 3.60 9.13 -6.73
C SER A 27 3.34 9.59 -5.29
N VAL A 28 3.05 8.68 -4.37
CA VAL A 28 2.60 9.01 -3.01
C VAL A 28 3.66 9.77 -2.18
N MET A 29 4.94 9.48 -2.41
CA MET A 29 6.04 10.15 -1.70
C MET A 29 6.29 11.58 -2.22
N GLY A 30 5.73 11.93 -3.37
CA GLY A 30 5.80 13.27 -3.97
C GLY A 30 4.67 14.21 -3.54
N LEU A 31 3.79 13.79 -2.63
CA LEU A 31 2.71 14.66 -2.13
C LEU A 31 3.28 15.89 -1.40
N GLU A 32 2.97 17.08 -1.90
CA GLU A 32 3.38 18.36 -1.28
C GLU A 32 2.67 18.62 0.06
N ARG A 33 1.50 17.99 0.26
CA ARG A 33 0.68 18.14 1.45
C ARG A 33 0.33 16.76 1.98
N GLN A 34 0.50 16.59 3.29
CA GLN A 34 0.08 15.37 3.97
C GLN A 34 -1.45 15.22 3.87
N PRO A 35 -1.95 14.05 3.46
CA PRO A 35 -3.38 13.79 3.44
C PRO A 35 -3.92 13.64 4.87
N ALA A 36 -5.15 14.09 5.11
CA ALA A 36 -5.81 13.83 6.40
C ALA A 36 -6.21 12.36 6.54
N ARG A 37 -6.59 11.71 5.42
CA ARG A 37 -7.06 10.33 5.36
C ARG A 37 -6.50 9.66 4.12
N LEU A 38 -6.10 8.39 4.23
CA LEU A 38 -5.53 7.62 3.13
C LEU A 38 -6.07 6.18 3.17
N VAL A 39 -6.59 5.71 2.04
CA VAL A 39 -6.88 4.29 1.84
C VAL A 39 -5.67 3.65 1.17
N VAL A 40 -5.15 2.59 1.77
CA VAL A 40 -4.09 1.77 1.18
C VAL A 40 -4.69 0.44 0.74
N GLN A 41 -4.69 0.19 -0.56
CA GLN A 41 -5.22 -1.04 -1.14
C GLN A 41 -4.09 -2.04 -1.38
N GLY A 42 -4.09 -3.14 -0.61
CA GLY A 42 -3.10 -4.20 -0.70
C GLY A 42 -2.16 -4.26 0.51
N ALA A 43 -1.96 -5.46 1.06
CA ALA A 43 -1.11 -5.71 2.23
C ALA A 43 0.17 -6.50 1.92
N GLY A 44 0.79 -6.20 0.77
CA GLY A 44 2.18 -6.57 0.50
C GLY A 44 3.15 -5.66 1.27
N ALA A 45 4.45 -5.90 1.15
CA ALA A 45 5.48 -5.13 1.85
C ALA A 45 5.33 -3.61 1.64
N ILE A 46 5.26 -3.17 0.38
CA ILE A 46 5.12 -1.75 0.02
C ILE A 46 3.86 -1.10 0.64
N GLY A 47 2.72 -1.78 0.55
CA GLY A 47 1.47 -1.27 1.11
C GLY A 47 1.54 -1.11 2.63
N LEU A 48 2.15 -2.07 3.33
CA LEU A 48 2.32 -2.02 4.78
C LEU A 48 3.32 -0.94 5.22
N GLU A 49 4.43 -0.78 4.50
CA GLU A 49 5.41 0.28 4.74
C GLU A 49 4.77 1.66 4.62
N LEU A 50 4.06 1.92 3.53
CA LEU A 50 3.38 3.20 3.29
C LEU A 50 2.25 3.42 4.29
N ALA A 51 1.43 2.40 4.58
CA ALA A 51 0.37 2.50 5.57
C ALA A 51 0.91 2.88 6.95
N GLN A 52 1.97 2.21 7.40
CA GLN A 52 2.61 2.51 8.68
C GLN A 52 3.24 3.91 8.68
N PHE A 53 3.95 4.28 7.61
CA PHE A 53 4.57 5.60 7.48
C PHE A 53 3.52 6.71 7.64
N PHE A 54 2.45 6.68 6.83
CA PHE A 54 1.40 7.69 6.87
C PHE A 54 0.65 7.72 8.21
N ALA A 55 0.39 6.56 8.81
CA ALA A 55 -0.21 6.48 10.13
C ALA A 55 0.66 7.17 11.19
N ARG A 56 1.98 6.92 11.16
CA ARG A 56 2.94 7.50 12.13
C ARG A 56 3.12 9.00 11.99
N VAL A 57 2.96 9.57 10.80
CA VAL A 57 2.99 11.02 10.60
C VAL A 57 1.63 11.68 10.85
N GLY A 58 0.61 10.92 11.25
CA GLY A 58 -0.69 11.46 11.70
C GLY A 58 -1.81 11.43 10.66
N THR A 59 -1.65 10.69 9.56
CA THR A 59 -2.73 10.43 8.60
C THR A 59 -3.64 9.34 9.14
N GLU A 60 -4.96 9.49 9.03
CA GLU A 60 -5.89 8.38 9.28
C GLU A 60 -5.78 7.36 8.14
N VAL A 61 -5.21 6.20 8.40
CA VAL A 61 -4.97 5.17 7.38
C VAL A 61 -5.98 4.04 7.50
N LEU A 62 -6.62 3.68 6.39
CA LEU A 62 -7.42 2.46 6.24
C LEU A 62 -6.71 1.50 5.28
N LEU A 63 -6.19 0.39 5.80
CA LEU A 63 -5.60 -0.68 5.00
C LEU A 63 -6.69 -1.68 4.58
N VAL A 64 -6.88 -1.86 3.28
CA VAL A 64 -7.86 -2.79 2.71
C VAL A 64 -7.13 -3.90 1.96
N ASN A 65 -7.36 -5.15 2.35
CA ASN A 65 -6.78 -6.31 1.67
C ASN A 65 -7.69 -7.53 1.78
N ARG A 66 -7.71 -8.36 0.73
CA ARG A 66 -8.49 -9.60 0.68
C ARG A 66 -7.82 -10.75 1.44
N SER A 67 -6.50 -10.82 1.39
CA SER A 67 -5.68 -11.91 1.94
C SER A 67 -5.15 -11.56 3.34
N PRO A 68 -4.54 -12.53 4.06
CA PRO A 68 -3.68 -12.20 5.19
C PRO A 68 -2.59 -11.19 4.81
N LEU A 69 -2.08 -10.44 5.79
CA LEU A 69 -0.94 -9.55 5.57
C LEU A 69 0.26 -10.38 5.12
N LEU A 70 1.05 -9.86 4.17
CA LEU A 70 2.24 -10.54 3.66
C LEU A 70 1.95 -11.97 3.18
N SER A 71 0.90 -12.17 2.38
CA SER A 71 0.44 -13.51 1.95
C SER A 71 1.44 -14.37 1.16
N HIS A 72 2.57 -13.79 0.75
CA HIS A 72 3.69 -14.51 0.12
C HIS A 72 4.78 -14.95 1.11
N PHE A 73 4.62 -14.63 2.39
CA PHE A 73 5.50 -14.98 3.50
C PHE A 73 4.83 -16.03 4.41
N ASP A 74 5.57 -16.47 5.42
CA ASP A 74 5.01 -17.35 6.45
C ASP A 74 3.82 -16.70 7.17
N LEU A 75 2.78 -17.48 7.44
CA LEU A 75 1.53 -16.99 8.02
C LEU A 75 1.73 -16.34 9.39
N GLU A 76 2.69 -16.81 10.19
CA GLU A 76 2.99 -16.20 11.49
C GLU A 76 3.56 -14.79 11.33
N THR A 77 4.33 -14.53 10.26
CA THR A 77 4.84 -13.19 9.97
C THR A 77 3.70 -12.18 9.79
N GLY A 78 2.69 -12.55 9.00
CA GLY A 78 1.52 -11.70 8.78
C GLY A 78 0.68 -11.49 10.05
N LYS A 79 0.60 -12.51 10.92
CA LYS A 79 -0.13 -12.42 12.20
C LYS A 79 0.58 -11.53 13.20
N GLU A 80 1.89 -11.72 13.40
CA GLU A 80 2.66 -10.89 14.33
C GLU A 80 2.70 -9.43 13.86
N LEU A 81 2.80 -9.20 12.54
CA LEU A 81 2.74 -7.84 12.01
C LEU A 81 1.37 -7.18 12.22
N ARG A 82 0.27 -7.93 12.09
CA ARG A 82 -1.06 -7.41 12.42
C ARG A 82 -1.14 -6.97 13.88
N ARG A 83 -0.68 -7.82 14.82
CA ARG A 83 -0.67 -7.50 16.26
C ARG A 83 0.17 -6.27 16.60
N ALA A 84 1.23 -6.00 15.84
CA ALA A 84 2.08 -4.85 16.07
C ALA A 84 1.51 -3.54 15.49
N LEU A 85 0.52 -3.61 14.59
CA LEU A 85 -0.07 -2.46 13.91
C LEU A 85 -1.45 -2.05 14.48
N GLU A 86 -2.09 -2.93 15.25
CA GLU A 86 -3.32 -2.68 16.03
C GLU A 86 -2.99 -2.20 17.45
#